data_AF-A0AAU1LVP9-F1
#
_entry.id   AF-A0AAU1LVP9-F1
#
_cell.length_a   1.000
_cell.length_b   1.000
_cell.length_c   1.000
_cell.angle_alpha   90.00
_cell.angle_beta   90.00
_cell.angle_gamma   90.00
#
_symmetry.space_group_name_H-M   'P 1'
#
loop_
_entity.id
_entity.type
_entity.pdbx_description
1 polymer ?
#
loop_
_entity_poly.entity_id
_entity_poly.type
_entity_poly.pdbx_seq_one_letter_code
_entity_poly.pdbx_strand_id
1 'polypeptide(L)' 'MIKTTVYLPEDLEVRLDAESSATGVSKAELIRRGIAMVLDDAERPKRSRKLPVFDSGRPLTPEAMDDAVYEHIKERAARR' A
#
# COMPACT_ATOMS: atom_id res chain seq x y z
N MET A 1 19.89 -22.12 -11.05
CA MET A 1 19.33 -22.29 -9.70
C MET A 1 20.46 -22.43 -8.71
N ILE A 2 20.38 -21.74 -7.57
CA ILE A 2 21.34 -21.86 -6.46
C ILE A 2 20.65 -22.67 -5.36
N LYS A 3 21.33 -23.66 -4.80
CA LYS A 3 20.79 -24.46 -3.69
C LYS A 3 21.08 -23.75 -2.37
N THR A 4 20.02 -23.45 -1.62
CA THR A 4 20.09 -22.88 -0.28
C THR A 4 19.50 -23.88 0.71
N THR A 5 20.20 -24.13 1.82
CA THR A 5 19.71 -24.96 2.93
C THR A 5 19.33 -24.06 4.09
N VAL A 6 18.12 -24.26 4.62
CA VAL A 6 17.57 -23.46 5.72
C VAL A 6 17.02 -24.41 6.80
N TYR A 7 17.09 -24.00 8.05
CA TYR A 7 16.41 -24.69 9.14
C TYR A 7 14.94 -24.28 9.15
N LEU A 8 14.04 -25.26 9.20
CA LEU A 8 12.61 -25.02 9.31
C LEU A 8 12.11 -25.59 10.65
N PRO A 9 11.35 -24.80 11.43
CA PRO A 9 10.61 -25.31 12.57
C PRO A 9 9.69 -26.48 12.19
N GLU A 10 9.51 -27.44 13.10
CA GLU A 10 8.70 -28.64 12.85
C GLU A 10 7.24 -28.31 12.51
N ASP A 11 6.65 -27.30 13.16
CA ASP A 11 5.28 -26.86 12.92
C ASP A 11 5.08 -26.33 11.49
N LEU A 12 6.10 -25.65 10.95
CA LEU A 12 6.07 -25.16 9.57
C LEU A 12 6.22 -26.30 8.55
N GLU A 13 7.02 -27.31 8.85
CA GLU A 13 7.15 -28.49 7.98
C GLU A 13 5.83 -29.27 7.87
N VAL A 14 5.13 -29.46 9.00
CA VAL A 14 3.81 -30.12 9.03
C VAL A 14 2.79 -29.35 8.17
N ARG A 15 2.76 -28.02 8.30
CA ARG A 15 1.86 -27.18 7.49
C ARG A 15 2.20 -27.21 6.01
N LEU A 16 3.49 -27.22 5.68
CA LEU A 16 3.95 -27.28 4.29
C LEU A 16 3.60 -28.62 3.63
N ASP A 17 3.69 -29.72 4.38
CA ASP A 17 3.32 -31.06 3.92
C ASP A 17 1.80 -31.19 3.66
N ALA A 18 1.00 -30.64 4.57
CA ALA A 18 -0.46 -30.59 4.40
C ALA A 18 -0.86 -29.78 3.16
N GLU A 19 -0.28 -28.60 2.97
CA GLU A 19 -0.56 -27.74 1.81
C GLU A 19 -0.09 -28.38 0.49
N SER A 20 1.08 -29.02 0.51
CA SER A 20 1.62 -29.75 -0.64
C SER A 20 0.70 -30.89 -1.05
N SER A 21 0.19 -31.65 -0.08
CA SER A 21 -0.75 -32.74 -0.31
C SER A 21 -2.11 -32.26 -0.80
N ALA A 22 -2.61 -31.13 -0.28
CA ALA A 22 -3.89 -30.57 -0.68
C ALA A 22 -3.87 -29.95 -2.10
N THR A 23 -2.77 -29.31 -2.48
CA THR A 23 -2.65 -28.56 -3.75
C THR A 23 -1.96 -29.35 -4.87
N GLY A 24 -1.26 -30.44 -4.54
CA GLY A 24 -0.43 -31.19 -5.48
C GLY A 24 0.86 -30.47 -5.88
N VAL A 25 1.18 -29.33 -5.24
CA VAL A 25 2.39 -28.54 -5.51
C VAL A 25 3.52 -29.01 -4.61
N SER A 26 4.74 -29.10 -5.15
CA SER A 26 5.90 -29.52 -4.34
C SER A 26 6.22 -28.52 -3.22
N LYS A 27 6.70 -29.02 -2.08
CA LYS A 27 7.19 -28.20 -0.95
C LYS A 27 8.17 -27.10 -1.39
N ALA A 28 9.11 -27.45 -2.27
CA ALA A 28 10.10 -26.52 -2.77
C ALA A 28 9.49 -25.38 -3.59
N GLU A 29 8.41 -25.66 -4.33
CA GLU A 29 7.68 -24.65 -5.09
C GLU A 29 6.88 -23.73 -4.17
N LEU A 30 6.23 -24.28 -3.14
CA LEU A 30 5.56 -23.49 -2.10
C LEU A 30 6.54 -22.54 -1.39
N ILE A 31 7.74 -23.02 -1.04
CA ILE A 31 8.79 -22.18 -0.43
C ILE A 31 9.22 -21.07 -1.38
N ARG A 32 9.50 -21.38 -2.66
CA ARG A 32 9.87 -20.37 -3.66
C ARG A 32 8.78 -19.31 -3.83
N ARG A 33 7.52 -19.74 -3.92
CA ARG A 33 6.36 -18.85 -4.06
C ARG A 33 6.20 -17.94 -2.85
N GLY A 34 6.37 -18.48 -1.64
CA GLY A 34 6.34 -17.70 -0.40
C GLY A 34 7.45 -16.65 -0.35
N ILE A 35 8.68 -17.01 -0.70
CA ILE A 35 9.81 -16.07 -0.75
C ILE A 35 9.55 -14.97 -1.76
N ALA A 36 9.08 -15.30 -2.97
CA ALA A 36 8.75 -14.31 -4.00
C ALA A 36 7.70 -13.30 -3.50
N MET A 37 6.62 -13.78 -2.88
CA MET A 37 5.59 -12.89 -2.32
C MET A 37 6.13 -11.92 -1.27
N VAL A 38 7.02 -12.38 -0.39
CA VAL A 38 7.63 -11.52 0.64
C VAL A 38 8.55 -10.47 0.02
N LEU A 39 9.35 -10.86 -0.99
CA LEU A 39 10.25 -9.92 -1.67
C LEU A 39 9.51 -8.90 -2.53
N ASP A 40 8.44 -9.32 -3.22
CA ASP A 40 7.58 -8.42 -3.99
C ASP A 40 6.91 -7.35 -3.11
N ASP A 41 6.53 -7.71 -1.88
CA ASP A 41 5.98 -6.75 -0.92
C ASP A 41 7.07 -5.83 -0.33
N ALA A 42 8.26 -6.39 -0.05
CA ALA A 42 9.41 -5.63 0.46
C ALA A 42 9.94 -4.61 -0.57
N GLU A 43 9.88 -4.92 -1.87
CA GLU A 43 10.28 -4.03 -2.97
C GLU A 43 9.36 -2.83 -3.18
N ARG A 44 8.20 -2.76 -2.50
CA ARG A 44 7.47 -1.50 -2.41
C ARG A 44 8.07 -0.65 -1.29
N PRO A 45 8.96 0.33 -1.58
CA PRO A 45 9.11 1.44 -0.67
C PRO A 45 7.70 2.01 -0.49
N LYS A 46 7.24 2.09 0.77
CA LYS A 46 6.01 2.80 1.14
C LYS A 46 6.01 4.08 0.34
N ARG A 47 5.16 4.09 -0.68
CA ARG A 47 5.22 5.01 -1.79
C ARG A 47 5.63 6.39 -1.27
N SER A 48 6.83 6.82 -1.64
CA SER A 48 7.18 8.23 -1.84
C SER A 48 6.35 8.84 -2.99
N ARG A 49 5.14 8.32 -3.23
CA ARG A 49 4.12 8.95 -4.03
C ARG A 49 3.84 10.21 -3.26
N LYS A 50 4.47 11.30 -3.72
CA LYS A 50 4.06 12.65 -3.40
C LYS A 50 2.55 12.60 -3.44
N LEU A 51 1.94 12.69 -2.26
CA LEU A 51 0.50 12.90 -2.17
C LEU A 51 0.21 14.04 -3.15
N PRO A 52 -0.91 14.01 -3.89
CA PRO A 52 -1.29 15.18 -4.66
C PRO A 52 -1.44 16.32 -3.65
N VAL A 53 -0.39 17.13 -3.51
CA VAL A 53 -0.46 18.42 -2.87
C VAL A 53 -1.26 19.24 -3.86
N PHE A 54 -2.46 19.62 -3.44
CA PHE A 54 -3.28 20.54 -4.20
C PHE A 54 -2.53 21.87 -4.23
N ASP A 55 -1.76 22.09 -5.30
CA ASP A 55 -1.15 23.38 -5.57
C ASP A 55 -2.20 24.24 -6.27
N SER A 56 -2.84 25.11 -5.50
CA SER A 56 -3.86 26.03 -6.01
C SER A 56 -3.29 27.06 -6.98
N GLY A 57 -1.96 27.17 -7.10
CA GLY A 57 -1.27 28.19 -7.89
C GLY A 57 -1.57 29.62 -7.45
N ARG A 58 -2.28 29.79 -6.33
CA ARG A 58 -2.74 31.07 -5.79
C ARG A 58 -2.24 31.21 -4.35
N PRO A 59 -1.34 32.15 -4.06
CA PRO A 59 -1.06 32.51 -2.68
C PRO A 59 -2.25 33.30 -2.16
N LEU A 60 -3.28 32.62 -1.64
CA LEU A 60 -4.23 33.29 -0.77
C LEU A 60 -3.65 33.27 0.64
N THR A 61 -3.47 34.45 1.20
CA THR A 61 -3.28 34.57 2.65
C THR A 61 -4.60 34.13 3.33
N PRO A 62 -4.55 33.70 4.61
CA PRO A 62 -5.74 33.32 5.35
C PRO A 62 -6.86 34.37 5.29
N GLU A 63 -6.50 35.65 5.33
CA GLU A 63 -7.43 36.78 5.30
C GLU A 63 -8.17 36.88 3.96
N ALA A 64 -7.44 36.69 2.84
CA ALA A 64 -8.05 36.68 1.52
C ALA A 64 -9.00 35.49 1.32
N MET A 65 -8.78 34.38 2.04
CA MET A 65 -9.64 33.20 1.98
C MET A 65 -10.93 33.41 2.76
N ASP A 66 -10.85 34.06 3.92
CA ASP A 66 -12.01 34.46 4.71
C ASP A 66 -12.92 35.43 3.94
N ASP A 67 -12.33 36.44 3.29
CA ASP A 67 -13.08 37.39 2.45
C ASP A 67 -13.82 36.70 1.30
N ALA A 68 -13.17 35.76 0.62
CA ALA A 68 -13.76 35.01 -0.48
C ALA A 68 -14.94 34.14 -0.03
N VAL A 69 -14.83 33.51 1.14
CA VAL A 69 -15.92 32.72 1.73
C VAL A 69 -17.08 33.62 2.14
N TYR A 70 -16.79 34.77 2.76
CA TYR A 70 -17.80 35.73 3.19
C TYR A 70 -18.63 36.26 2.02
N GLU A 71 -17.99 36.74 0.95
CA GLU A 71 -18.70 37.23 -0.23
C GLU A 71 -19.51 36.13 -0.92
N HIS A 72 -19.01 34.89 -0.98
CA HIS A 72 -19.76 33.78 -1.55
C HIS A 72 -21.04 33.46 -0.76
N ILE A 73 -20.97 33.49 0.58
CA ILE A 73 -22.13 33.27 1.45
C ILE A 73 -23.15 34.39 1.28
N LYS A 74 -22.69 35.64 1.22
CA LYS A 74 -23.51 36.84 1.04
C LYS A 74 -24.24 36.84 -0.30
N GLU A 75 -23.55 36.50 -1.40
CA GLU A 75 -24.18 36.33 -2.71
C GLU A 75 -25.26 35.26 -2.70
N ARG A 76 -24.99 34.12 -2.04
CA ARG A 76 -25.96 33.02 -1.96
C ARG A 76 -27.19 33.39 -1.13
N ALA A 77 -27.00 34.17 -0.06
CA ALA A 77 -28.10 34.69 0.75
C ALA A 77 -28.93 35.73 -0.02
N ALA A 78 -28.31 36.58 -0.84
CA ALA A 78 -29.01 37.59 -1.64
C ALA A 78 -29.82 37.00 -2.82
N ARG A 79 -29.54 35.76 -3.24
CA ARG A 79 -30.29 35.05 -4.29
C ARG A 79 -31.51 34.27 -3.74
N ARG A 80 -31.77 34.33 -2.44
CA ARG A 80 -32.92 33.71 -1.77
C ARG A 80 -33.95 34.77 -1.39
#